data_AF-A0ABD5SQG0-F1
#
_entry.id   AF-A0ABD5SQG0-F1
#
_cell.length_a   1.000
_cell.length_b   1.000
_cell.length_c   1.000
_cell.angle_alpha   90.00
_cell.angle_beta   90.00
_cell.angle_gamma   90.00
#
_symmetry.space_group_name_H-M   'P 1'
#
loop_
_entity.id
_entity.type
_entity.pdbx_description
1 polymer ?
#
loop_
_entity_poly.entity_id
_entity_poly.type
_entity_poly.pdbx_seq_one_letter_code
_entity_poly.pdbx_strand_id
1 'polypeptide(L)'
;DRDVVAASTEPHADAETATTAIERVRQQASEAELIEFENAAFQVYEADSGEWRWRLIDEDGNVLADSGEEHTSRGEAAEAMMTLKEQAPDAELLEIETAAFELFVNEDDEWGWRLIDESGKLVAEDPATHPTRGAARQAMNRLLEYLDSDVRTMDRAIFQTYATEDWHWRFVMPSGDTVAVDGEDHPTRDELVDGLDNVRDAAATARRSTIGDVSVQLYGNGEWHFRLLDRDRAEIADSTVSYSDREAATDGVDALTAHAPDAPIFAIEDAVIRLDGDGWSWELVDRDREVLAE
;
A
#
# COMPACT_ATOMS: atom_id res chain seq x y z
N ASP A 1 39.44 40.76 -3.07
CA ASP A 1 38.79 39.45 -3.26
C ASP A 1 39.54 38.62 -4.28
N ARG A 2 39.58 37.30 -4.11
CA ARG A 2 40.03 36.36 -5.14
C ARG A 2 38.77 35.68 -5.67
N ASP A 3 38.50 35.88 -6.96
CA ASP A 3 37.37 35.23 -7.62
C ASP A 3 37.85 33.90 -8.22
N VAL A 4 37.15 32.81 -7.89
CA VAL A 4 37.50 31.47 -8.34
C VAL A 4 36.76 31.21 -9.65
N VAL A 5 37.48 31.27 -10.77
CA VAL A 5 36.92 31.14 -12.12
C VAL A 5 36.71 29.69 -12.57
N ALA A 6 37.36 28.72 -11.91
CA ALA A 6 37.18 27.29 -12.11
C ALA A 6 37.79 26.51 -10.93
N ALA A 7 37.24 25.34 -10.63
CA ALA A 7 37.77 24.40 -9.63
C ALA A 7 37.76 22.97 -10.20
N SER A 8 38.62 22.10 -9.66
CA SER A 8 38.59 20.68 -10.00
C SER A 8 37.29 20.05 -9.51
N THR A 9 36.72 19.14 -10.29
CA THR A 9 35.54 18.34 -9.92
C THR A 9 35.88 17.23 -8.94
N GLU A 10 37.17 16.91 -8.78
CA GLU A 10 37.66 15.84 -7.90
C GLU A 10 38.94 16.25 -7.13
N PRO A 11 39.15 15.73 -5.92
CA PRO A 11 40.36 15.96 -5.15
C PRO A 11 41.54 15.14 -5.70
N HIS A 12 42.73 15.74 -5.74
CA HIS A 12 43.96 15.06 -6.17
C HIS A 12 44.83 14.66 -4.97
N ALA A 13 45.49 13.49 -5.07
CA ALA A 13 46.26 12.92 -3.97
C ALA A 13 47.54 13.71 -3.64
N ASP A 14 48.13 14.39 -4.63
CA ASP A 14 49.36 15.17 -4.48
C ASP A 14 49.47 16.31 -5.51
N ALA A 15 50.46 17.18 -5.30
CA ALA A 15 50.69 18.36 -6.12
C ALA A 15 51.14 18.02 -7.56
N GLU A 16 51.78 16.87 -7.78
CA GLU A 16 52.21 16.44 -9.10
C GLU A 16 50.98 16.06 -9.95
N THR A 17 50.09 15.26 -9.38
CA THR A 17 48.79 14.88 -9.98
C THR A 17 47.94 16.10 -10.30
N ALA A 18 47.85 17.05 -9.37
CA ALA A 18 47.12 18.31 -9.61
C ALA A 18 47.77 19.15 -10.72
N THR A 19 49.10 19.15 -10.83
CA THR A 19 49.81 19.88 -11.89
C THR A 19 49.54 19.25 -13.25
N THR A 20 49.57 17.91 -13.36
CA THR A 20 49.21 17.19 -14.58
C THR A 20 47.76 17.45 -15.01
N ALA A 21 46.82 17.50 -14.05
CA ALA A 21 45.42 17.84 -14.34
C ALA A 21 45.31 19.27 -14.90
N ILE A 22 46.02 20.25 -14.33
CA ILE A 22 46.05 21.64 -14.82
C ILE A 22 46.68 21.73 -16.21
N GLU A 23 47.77 21.01 -16.48
CA GLU A 23 48.40 20.99 -17.80
C GLU A 23 47.47 20.41 -18.86
N ARG A 24 46.73 19.35 -18.52
CA ARG A 24 45.70 18.77 -19.38
C ARG A 24 44.58 19.75 -19.67
N VAL A 25 44.04 20.43 -18.64
CA VAL A 25 43.02 21.47 -18.81
C VAL A 25 43.54 22.59 -19.70
N ARG A 26 44.78 23.04 -19.52
CA ARG A 26 45.39 24.07 -20.37
C ARG A 26 45.51 23.65 -21.83
N GLN A 27 45.96 22.43 -22.07
CA GLN A 27 46.08 21.89 -23.43
C GLN A 27 44.70 21.75 -24.08
N GLN A 28 43.77 21.07 -23.39
CA GLN A 28 42.44 20.82 -23.91
C GLN A 28 41.63 22.11 -24.10
N ALA A 29 41.68 23.05 -23.16
CA ALA A 29 40.99 24.34 -23.29
C ALA A 29 41.54 25.19 -24.45
N SER A 30 42.82 25.02 -24.82
CA SER A 30 43.39 25.71 -25.98
C SER A 30 42.98 25.10 -27.32
N GLU A 31 42.56 23.84 -27.31
CA GLU A 31 42.13 23.07 -28.48
C GLU A 31 40.61 22.89 -28.55
N ALA A 32 39.89 23.22 -27.47
CA ALA A 32 38.45 23.07 -27.37
C ALA A 32 37.76 24.11 -28.26
N GLU A 33 36.95 23.62 -29.21
CA GLU A 33 35.96 24.44 -29.87
C GLU A 33 34.83 24.72 -28.88
N LEU A 34 34.44 25.99 -28.75
CA LEU A 34 33.25 26.37 -28.01
C LEU A 34 32.04 25.79 -28.78
N ILE A 35 31.36 24.83 -28.17
CA ILE A 35 30.13 24.27 -28.72
C ILE A 35 28.98 25.13 -28.21
N GLU A 36 28.63 26.17 -28.97
CA GLU A 36 27.38 26.91 -28.81
C GLU A 36 26.31 26.23 -29.67
N PHE A 37 25.25 25.73 -29.03
CA PHE A 37 24.10 25.22 -29.76
C PHE A 37 23.07 26.34 -29.89
N GLU A 38 22.68 26.70 -31.12
CA GLU A 38 21.58 27.65 -31.35
C GLU A 38 20.20 27.03 -31.06
N ASN A 39 20.13 25.71 -30.84
CA ASN A 39 18.92 24.94 -30.56
C ASN A 39 19.29 23.69 -29.75
N ALA A 40 18.32 23.09 -29.06
CA ALA A 40 18.53 21.82 -28.35
C ALA A 40 19.13 20.73 -29.26
N ALA A 41 20.07 19.95 -28.72
CA ALA A 41 20.83 18.95 -29.46
C ALA A 41 20.86 17.61 -28.74
N PHE A 42 20.76 16.53 -29.51
CA PHE A 42 21.00 15.19 -28.99
C PHE A 42 22.49 14.88 -28.96
N GLN A 43 22.96 14.35 -27.82
CA GLN A 43 24.29 13.81 -27.65
C GLN A 43 24.20 12.32 -27.36
N VAL A 44 24.86 11.50 -28.19
CA VAL A 44 25.14 10.09 -27.90
C VAL A 44 26.55 9.99 -27.34
N TYR A 45 26.71 9.38 -26.18
CA TYR A 45 27.99 9.28 -25.48
C TYR A 45 28.15 7.92 -24.80
N GLU A 46 29.40 7.57 -24.50
CA GLU A 46 29.74 6.42 -23.68
C GLU A 46 29.84 6.91 -22.22
N ALA A 47 29.05 6.31 -21.33
CA ALA A 47 29.08 6.61 -19.91
C ALA A 47 30.32 5.97 -19.25
N ASP A 48 30.65 6.40 -18.04
CA ASP A 48 31.79 5.85 -17.28
C ASP A 48 31.64 4.33 -17.01
N SER A 49 30.43 3.77 -17.10
CA SER A 49 30.16 2.33 -17.03
C SER A 49 30.60 1.55 -18.26
N GLY A 50 30.97 2.22 -19.36
CA GLY A 50 31.27 1.61 -20.67
C GLY A 50 30.04 1.36 -21.54
N GLU A 51 28.86 1.82 -21.10
CA GLU A 51 27.61 1.68 -21.84
C GLU A 51 27.24 2.95 -22.58
N TRP A 52 26.46 2.77 -23.64
CA TRP A 52 26.05 3.87 -24.49
C TRP A 52 24.74 4.47 -24.00
N ARG A 53 24.72 5.80 -23.92
CA ARG A 53 23.54 6.57 -23.53
C ARG A 53 23.35 7.73 -24.48
N TRP A 54 22.13 8.26 -24.51
CA TRP A 54 21.84 9.51 -25.21
C TRP A 54 21.23 10.52 -24.23
N ARG A 55 21.40 11.81 -24.52
CA ARG A 55 20.73 12.91 -23.81
C ARG A 55 20.36 14.03 -24.76
N LEU A 56 19.25 14.70 -24.50
CA LEU A 56 18.85 15.95 -25.14
C LEU A 56 19.33 17.09 -24.26
N ILE A 57 20.10 18.01 -24.84
CA ILE A 57 20.70 19.15 -24.14
C ILE A 57 20.15 20.43 -24.75
N ASP A 58 19.76 21.40 -23.93
CA ASP A 58 19.35 22.73 -24.40
C ASP A 58 20.57 23.60 -24.80
N GLU A 59 20.29 24.84 -25.20
CA GLU A 59 21.30 25.83 -25.60
C GLU A 59 22.21 26.28 -24.43
N ASP A 60 21.71 26.20 -23.19
CA ASP A 60 22.44 26.55 -21.97
C ASP A 60 23.27 25.37 -21.42
N GLY A 61 23.15 24.19 -22.03
CA GLY A 61 23.83 22.98 -21.60
C GLY A 61 23.06 22.14 -20.57
N ASN A 62 21.82 22.49 -20.25
CA ASN A 62 20.98 21.69 -19.35
C ASN A 62 20.46 20.45 -20.07
N VAL A 63 20.43 19.34 -19.34
CA VAL A 63 19.85 18.09 -19.82
C VAL A 63 18.33 18.18 -19.71
N LEU A 64 17.63 18.14 -20.85
CA LEU A 64 16.17 18.16 -20.95
C LEU A 64 15.55 16.74 -20.89
N ALA A 65 16.28 15.75 -21.40
CA ALA A 65 15.90 14.34 -21.38
C ALA A 65 17.15 13.45 -21.48
N ASP A 66 17.07 12.23 -20.97
CA ASP A 66 18.09 11.20 -21.12
C ASP A 66 17.49 9.87 -21.58
N SER A 67 18.34 8.89 -21.87
CA SER A 67 17.92 7.60 -22.42
C SER A 67 17.06 6.76 -21.48
N GLY A 68 17.07 7.00 -20.16
CA GLY A 68 16.41 6.18 -19.14
C GLY A 68 16.97 4.76 -18.98
N GLU A 69 17.55 4.22 -20.05
CA GLU A 69 18.07 2.86 -20.18
C GLU A 69 19.50 2.88 -20.71
N GLU A 70 20.21 1.77 -20.46
CA GLU A 70 21.58 1.53 -20.92
C GLU A 70 21.55 0.79 -22.26
N HIS A 71 22.43 1.18 -23.20
CA HIS A 71 22.53 0.53 -24.51
C HIS A 71 23.90 -0.14 -24.69
N THR A 72 23.88 -1.32 -25.32
CA THR A 72 25.07 -2.14 -25.53
C THR A 72 25.98 -1.61 -26.64
N SER A 73 25.45 -0.70 -27.48
CA SER A 73 26.21 -0.09 -28.56
C SER A 73 25.76 1.34 -28.88
N ARG A 74 26.67 2.11 -29.47
CA ARG A 74 26.38 3.44 -30.02
C ARG A 74 25.22 3.44 -31.01
N GLY A 75 25.12 2.37 -31.81
CA GLY A 75 24.07 2.24 -32.83
C GLY A 75 22.69 2.11 -32.19
N GLU A 76 22.58 1.27 -31.17
CA GLU A 76 21.36 1.07 -30.40
C GLU A 76 20.90 2.35 -29.68
N ALA A 77 21.82 3.05 -29.02
CA ALA A 77 21.53 4.35 -28.42
C ALA A 77 21.08 5.40 -29.45
N ALA A 78 21.67 5.38 -30.65
CA ALA A 78 21.28 6.27 -31.74
C ALA A 78 19.90 5.92 -32.33
N GLU A 79 19.55 4.64 -32.42
CA GLU A 79 18.23 4.18 -32.87
C GLU A 79 17.12 4.56 -31.88
N ALA A 80 17.37 4.40 -30.57
CA ALA A 80 16.46 4.85 -29.52
C ALA A 80 16.24 6.37 -29.57
N MET A 81 17.33 7.14 -29.70
CA MET A 81 17.28 8.59 -29.90
C MET A 81 16.51 8.99 -31.17
N MET A 82 16.73 8.30 -32.30
CA MET A 82 15.99 8.56 -33.55
C MET A 82 14.50 8.28 -33.38
N THR A 83 14.14 7.20 -32.68
CA THR A 83 12.76 6.87 -32.36
C THR A 83 12.09 8.01 -31.59
N LEU A 84 12.72 8.52 -30.53
CA LEU A 84 12.18 9.66 -29.79
C LEU A 84 12.05 10.90 -30.69
N LYS A 85 13.05 11.20 -31.51
CA LYS A 85 13.01 12.35 -32.42
C LYS A 85 11.87 12.26 -33.44
N GLU A 86 11.56 11.07 -33.91
CA GLU A 86 10.49 10.83 -34.88
C GLU A 86 9.11 10.81 -34.23
N GLN A 87 8.97 10.24 -33.03
CA GLN A 87 7.68 10.07 -32.36
C GLN A 87 7.29 11.28 -31.50
N ALA A 88 8.24 11.97 -30.87
CA ALA A 88 7.96 13.08 -29.95
C ALA A 88 7.11 14.22 -30.56
N PRO A 89 7.29 14.64 -31.82
CA PRO A 89 6.44 15.67 -32.41
C PRO A 89 4.96 15.27 -32.54
N ASP A 90 4.70 13.96 -32.71
CA ASP A 90 3.36 13.39 -32.85
C ASP A 90 2.84 12.77 -31.54
N ALA A 91 3.66 12.77 -30.48
CA ALA A 91 3.29 12.25 -29.18
C ALA A 91 2.22 13.15 -28.56
N GLU A 92 1.09 12.57 -28.17
CA GLU A 92 0.10 13.28 -27.38
C GLU A 92 0.72 13.63 -26.02
N LEU A 93 0.75 14.93 -25.72
CA LEU A 93 1.17 15.45 -24.44
C LEU A 93 0.06 15.09 -23.44
N LEU A 94 0.28 14.00 -22.68
CA LEU A 94 -0.60 13.57 -21.61
C LEU A 94 -0.31 14.43 -20.38
N GLU A 95 -1.03 15.54 -20.24
CA GLU A 95 -1.26 16.12 -18.92
C GLU A 95 -2.22 15.20 -18.17
N ILE A 96 -1.72 14.47 -17.18
CA ILE A 96 -2.57 13.77 -16.21
C ILE A 96 -3.14 14.86 -15.28
N GLU A 97 -4.16 15.58 -15.75
CA GLU A 97 -4.84 16.63 -14.96
C GLU A 97 -5.64 16.04 -13.77
N THR A 98 -5.81 14.71 -13.73
CA THR A 98 -6.57 13.97 -12.72
C THR A 98 -5.99 12.58 -12.52
N ALA A 99 -6.14 11.99 -11.34
CA ALA A 99 -5.71 10.62 -11.03
C ALA A 99 -6.11 9.58 -12.10
N ALA A 100 -5.23 8.62 -12.37
CA ALA A 100 -5.38 7.64 -13.44
C ALA A 100 -5.13 6.20 -12.96
N PHE A 101 -5.91 5.26 -13.50
CA PHE A 101 -5.67 3.83 -13.31
C PHE A 101 -4.66 3.30 -14.35
N GLU A 102 -3.62 2.64 -13.87
CA GLU A 102 -2.68 1.89 -14.70
C GLU A 102 -2.92 0.38 -14.52
N LEU A 103 -3.17 -0.33 -15.62
CA LEU A 103 -3.15 -1.80 -15.64
C LEU A 103 -1.75 -2.25 -16.04
N PHE A 104 -1.06 -2.94 -15.15
CA PHE A 104 0.30 -3.41 -15.36
C PHE A 104 0.38 -4.95 -15.29
N VAL A 105 1.50 -5.50 -15.77
CA VAL A 105 1.86 -6.91 -15.63
C VAL A 105 3.15 -6.97 -14.80
N ASN A 106 3.20 -7.86 -13.81
CA ASN A 106 4.36 -8.05 -12.95
C ASN A 106 5.38 -9.03 -13.56
N GLU A 107 6.46 -9.33 -12.82
CA GLU A 107 7.53 -10.24 -13.26
C GLU A 107 7.06 -11.70 -13.45
N ASP A 108 5.92 -12.06 -12.84
CA ASP A 108 5.31 -13.39 -12.89
C ASP A 108 4.24 -13.54 -14.00
N ASP A 109 4.18 -12.59 -14.94
CA ASP A 109 3.17 -12.50 -16.00
C ASP A 109 1.71 -12.33 -15.48
N GLU A 110 1.54 -11.85 -14.25
CA GLU A 110 0.24 -11.57 -13.64
C GLU A 110 -0.12 -10.09 -13.71
N TRP A 111 -1.39 -9.82 -13.93
CA TRP A 111 -1.96 -8.48 -14.07
C TRP A 111 -2.37 -7.90 -12.73
N GLY A 112 -2.11 -6.61 -12.54
CA GLY A 112 -2.67 -5.81 -11.45
C GLY A 112 -3.13 -4.44 -11.95
N TRP A 113 -3.78 -3.69 -11.09
CA TRP A 113 -4.04 -2.27 -11.30
C TRP A 113 -3.41 -1.41 -10.20
N ARG A 114 -3.09 -0.16 -10.52
CA ARG A 114 -2.70 0.86 -9.55
C ARG A 114 -3.34 2.20 -9.90
N LEU A 115 -3.77 2.94 -8.89
CA LEU A 115 -4.26 4.31 -9.01
C LEU A 115 -3.12 5.26 -8.67
N ILE A 116 -2.84 6.18 -9.59
CA ILE A 116 -1.78 7.16 -9.47
C ILE A 116 -2.40 8.55 -9.50
N ASP A 117 -1.98 9.46 -8.62
CA ASP A 117 -2.45 10.86 -8.63
C ASP A 117 -1.84 11.67 -9.79
N GLU A 118 -2.24 12.94 -9.93
CA GLU A 118 -1.72 13.83 -10.97
C GLU A 118 -0.19 14.04 -10.91
N SER A 119 0.44 13.78 -9.77
CA SER A 119 1.88 13.94 -9.58
C SER A 119 2.68 12.67 -9.92
N GLY A 120 2.00 11.57 -10.23
CA GLY A 120 2.65 10.28 -10.43
C GLY A 120 2.81 9.46 -9.15
N LYS A 121 2.23 9.89 -8.02
CA LYS A 121 2.32 9.16 -6.75
C LYS A 121 1.25 8.07 -6.67
N LEU A 122 1.65 6.89 -6.21
CA LEU A 122 0.73 5.78 -5.91
C LEU A 122 -0.26 6.17 -4.81
N VAL A 123 -1.55 6.03 -5.10
CA VAL A 123 -2.67 6.32 -4.19
C VAL A 123 -3.33 5.04 -3.68
N ALA A 124 -3.49 4.06 -4.57
CA ALA A 124 -4.12 2.77 -4.30
C ALA A 124 -3.51 1.70 -5.20
N GLU A 125 -3.46 0.46 -4.76
CA GLU A 125 -3.13 -0.69 -5.60
C GLU A 125 -4.09 -1.87 -5.43
N ASP A 126 -4.05 -2.75 -6.43
CA ASP A 126 -4.77 -4.01 -6.43
C ASP A 126 -4.20 -4.91 -5.31
N PRO A 127 -5.02 -5.35 -4.34
CA PRO A 127 -4.53 -6.17 -3.22
C PRO A 127 -4.15 -7.59 -3.66
N ALA A 128 -4.45 -7.95 -4.91
CA ALA A 128 -4.10 -9.24 -5.49
C ALA A 128 -3.70 -9.08 -6.96
N THR A 129 -2.91 -10.04 -7.45
CA THR A 129 -2.59 -10.17 -8.86
C THR A 129 -3.59 -11.09 -9.56
N HIS A 130 -3.65 -11.00 -10.89
CA HIS A 130 -4.68 -11.64 -11.69
C HIS A 130 -4.10 -12.29 -12.95
N PRO A 131 -4.59 -13.47 -13.38
CA PRO A 131 -4.03 -14.18 -14.53
C PRO A 131 -4.32 -13.50 -15.88
N THR A 132 -5.23 -12.51 -15.93
CA THR A 132 -5.59 -11.84 -17.16
C THR A 132 -5.90 -10.36 -16.94
N ARG A 133 -5.63 -9.54 -17.96
CA ARG A 133 -6.03 -8.12 -18.01
C ARG A 133 -7.53 -7.92 -17.77
N GLY A 134 -8.36 -8.86 -18.23
CA GLY A 134 -9.81 -8.80 -18.04
C GLY A 134 -10.23 -9.02 -16.58
N ALA A 135 -9.49 -9.83 -15.83
CA ALA A 135 -9.71 -10.04 -14.40
C ALA A 135 -9.24 -8.83 -13.58
N ALA A 136 -8.05 -8.28 -13.87
CA ALA A 136 -7.59 -7.03 -13.24
C ALA A 136 -8.53 -5.85 -13.51
N ARG A 137 -9.07 -5.73 -14.72
CA ARG A 137 -10.11 -4.73 -15.00
C ARG A 137 -11.40 -4.96 -14.21
N GLN A 138 -11.79 -6.22 -13.96
CA GLN A 138 -12.95 -6.52 -13.13
C GLN A 138 -12.69 -6.15 -11.66
N ALA A 139 -11.48 -6.38 -11.14
CA ALA A 139 -11.10 -5.95 -9.81
C ALA A 139 -11.11 -4.42 -9.68
N MET A 140 -10.51 -3.70 -10.63
CA MET A 140 -10.60 -2.24 -10.73
C MET A 140 -12.06 -1.75 -10.76
N ASN A 141 -12.94 -2.42 -11.51
CA ASN A 141 -14.36 -2.05 -11.55
C ASN A 141 -15.09 -2.29 -10.22
N ARG A 142 -14.67 -3.27 -9.40
CA ARG A 142 -15.21 -3.45 -8.04
C ARG A 142 -14.87 -2.25 -7.16
N LEU A 143 -13.62 -1.76 -7.21
CA LEU A 143 -13.26 -0.52 -6.51
C LEU A 143 -14.17 0.66 -6.96
N LEU A 144 -14.40 0.80 -8.27
CA LEU A 144 -15.27 1.86 -8.80
C LEU A 144 -16.72 1.76 -8.30
N GLU A 145 -17.21 0.55 -8.02
CA GLU A 145 -18.56 0.31 -7.49
C GLU A 145 -18.72 0.82 -6.05
N TYR A 146 -17.62 0.91 -5.29
CA TYR A 146 -17.62 1.26 -3.87
C TYR A 146 -16.92 2.61 -3.58
N LEU A 147 -16.76 3.50 -4.56
CA LEU A 147 -16.13 4.81 -4.35
C LEU A 147 -16.86 5.70 -3.35
N ASP A 148 -18.17 5.53 -3.24
CA ASP A 148 -19.02 6.30 -2.32
C ASP A 148 -19.15 5.62 -0.93
N SER A 149 -18.32 4.60 -0.65
CA SER A 149 -18.31 3.89 0.63
C SER A 149 -18.01 4.82 1.82
N ASP A 150 -18.65 4.52 2.94
CA ASP A 150 -18.42 5.24 4.19
C ASP A 150 -16.95 5.15 4.64
N VAL A 151 -16.38 6.27 5.07
CA VAL A 151 -15.04 6.29 5.69
C VAL A 151 -15.16 6.06 7.19
N ARG A 152 -14.39 5.11 7.72
CA ARG A 152 -14.35 4.75 9.14
C ARG A 152 -12.92 4.71 9.64
N THR A 153 -12.66 5.39 10.74
CA THR A 153 -11.41 5.25 11.49
C THR A 153 -11.56 4.14 12.51
N MET A 154 -10.63 3.18 12.51
CA MET A 154 -10.56 2.11 13.51
C MET A 154 -9.55 2.49 14.59
N ASP A 155 -9.96 3.35 15.51
CA ASP A 155 -9.16 3.81 16.66
C ASP A 155 -9.47 3.02 17.96
N ARG A 156 -10.52 2.20 17.94
CA ARG A 156 -10.95 1.33 19.05
C ARG A 156 -11.62 0.08 18.50
N ALA A 157 -11.75 -0.93 19.35
CA ALA A 157 -12.45 -2.16 18.98
C ALA A 157 -13.95 -1.90 18.74
N ILE A 158 -14.56 -2.71 17.87
CA ILE A 158 -15.93 -2.53 17.40
C ILE A 158 -16.67 -3.87 17.37
N PHE A 159 -18.00 -3.83 17.48
CA PHE A 159 -18.87 -4.91 17.01
C PHE A 159 -19.27 -4.63 15.57
N GLN A 160 -18.79 -5.45 14.62
CA GLN A 160 -19.20 -5.38 13.24
C GLN A 160 -20.37 -6.34 12.99
N THR A 161 -21.51 -5.82 12.56
CA THR A 161 -22.69 -6.62 12.19
C THR A 161 -22.70 -6.90 10.70
N TYR A 162 -23.00 -8.12 10.31
CA TYR A 162 -23.11 -8.55 8.91
C TYR A 162 -24.23 -9.59 8.78
N ALA A 163 -24.68 -9.87 7.56
CA ALA A 163 -25.70 -10.86 7.29
C ALA A 163 -25.24 -11.82 6.19
N THR A 164 -25.45 -13.11 6.41
CA THR A 164 -25.28 -14.16 5.39
C THR A 164 -26.66 -14.69 5.03
N GLU A 165 -27.18 -15.64 5.81
CA GLU A 165 -28.59 -16.06 5.83
C GLU A 165 -29.33 -15.39 6.99
N ASP A 166 -28.71 -15.40 8.17
CA ASP A 166 -29.13 -14.67 9.37
C ASP A 166 -28.12 -13.54 9.70
N TRP A 167 -28.47 -12.69 10.68
CA TRP A 167 -27.60 -11.64 11.18
C TRP A 167 -26.59 -12.19 12.18
N HIS A 168 -25.36 -11.73 12.01
CA HIS A 168 -24.19 -12.14 12.79
C HIS A 168 -23.37 -10.95 13.23
N TRP A 169 -22.61 -11.11 14.31
CA TRP A 169 -21.66 -10.10 14.77
C TRP A 169 -20.27 -10.68 14.95
N ARG A 170 -19.27 -9.82 14.75
CA ARG A 170 -17.87 -10.11 15.08
C ARG A 170 -17.25 -8.96 15.86
N PHE A 171 -16.44 -9.29 16.85
CA PHE A 171 -15.69 -8.33 17.66
C PHE A 171 -14.31 -8.10 17.05
N VAL A 172 -14.07 -6.90 16.53
CA VAL A 172 -12.89 -6.57 15.73
C VAL A 172 -12.03 -5.55 16.45
N MET A 173 -10.74 -5.84 16.60
CA MET A 173 -9.74 -4.94 17.16
C MET A 173 -9.32 -3.86 16.16
N PRO A 174 -8.70 -2.74 16.60
CA PRO A 174 -8.15 -1.72 15.70
C PRO A 174 -7.21 -2.27 14.61
N SER A 175 -6.43 -3.30 14.94
CA SER A 175 -5.56 -4.03 13.99
C SER A 175 -6.32 -4.75 12.86
N GLY A 176 -7.64 -4.87 12.98
CA GLY A 176 -8.48 -5.70 12.12
C GLY A 176 -8.65 -7.13 12.64
N ASP A 177 -7.97 -7.55 13.71
CA ASP A 177 -8.11 -8.93 14.18
C ASP A 177 -9.52 -9.20 14.75
N THR A 178 -10.16 -10.27 14.29
CA THR A 178 -11.41 -10.76 14.89
C THR A 178 -11.09 -11.61 16.12
N VAL A 179 -11.55 -11.18 17.28
CA VAL A 179 -11.29 -11.86 18.56
C VAL A 179 -12.42 -12.83 18.94
N ALA A 180 -13.66 -12.46 18.61
CA ALA A 180 -14.86 -13.25 18.88
C ALA A 180 -15.93 -13.04 17.81
N VAL A 181 -16.81 -14.02 17.65
CA VAL A 181 -18.04 -13.92 16.84
C VAL A 181 -19.24 -14.36 17.68
N ASP A 182 -20.43 -14.09 17.17
CA ASP A 182 -21.65 -14.64 17.75
C ASP A 182 -21.62 -16.18 17.77
N GLY A 183 -22.27 -16.74 18.80
CA GLY A 183 -22.55 -18.18 18.88
C GLY A 183 -24.01 -18.51 18.58
N GLU A 184 -24.80 -17.55 18.10
CA GLU A 184 -26.26 -17.66 17.94
C GLU A 184 -26.74 -16.94 16.67
N ASP A 185 -27.58 -17.62 15.89
CA ASP A 185 -28.18 -17.03 14.68
C ASP A 185 -29.26 -16.00 15.07
N HIS A 186 -29.24 -14.82 14.45
CA HIS A 186 -30.23 -13.76 14.68
C HIS A 186 -31.07 -13.48 13.42
N PRO A 187 -32.38 -13.77 13.40
CA PRO A 187 -33.24 -13.52 12.24
C PRO A 187 -33.31 -12.05 11.78
N THR A 188 -33.07 -11.09 12.68
CA THR A 188 -33.12 -9.67 12.36
C THR A 188 -31.97 -8.89 12.98
N ARG A 189 -31.59 -7.79 12.33
CA ARG A 189 -30.57 -6.88 12.85
C ARG A 189 -30.92 -6.33 14.23
N ASP A 190 -32.19 -5.98 14.44
CA ASP A 190 -32.64 -5.41 15.71
C ASP A 190 -32.48 -6.43 16.85
N GLU A 191 -32.82 -7.69 16.60
CA GLU A 191 -32.61 -8.79 17.56
C GLU A 191 -31.13 -9.01 17.87
N LEU A 192 -30.26 -8.96 16.86
CA LEU A 192 -28.82 -9.03 17.06
C LEU A 192 -28.32 -7.86 17.93
N VAL A 193 -28.75 -6.63 17.62
CA VAL A 193 -28.31 -5.43 18.32
C VAL A 193 -28.77 -5.44 19.77
N ASP A 194 -30.00 -5.88 20.04
CA ASP A 194 -30.52 -6.07 21.40
C ASP A 194 -29.74 -7.17 22.15
N GLY A 195 -29.32 -8.24 21.45
CA GLY A 195 -28.49 -9.31 22.00
C GLY A 195 -27.09 -8.87 22.43
N LEU A 196 -26.52 -7.85 21.78
CA LEU A 196 -25.17 -7.35 22.09
C LEU A 196 -25.04 -6.75 23.50
N ASP A 197 -26.13 -6.26 24.10
CA ASP A 197 -26.11 -5.83 25.50
C ASP A 197 -25.78 -6.99 26.45
N ASN A 198 -26.28 -8.20 26.16
CA ASN A 198 -25.93 -9.39 26.93
C ASN A 198 -24.44 -9.75 26.78
N VAL A 199 -23.87 -9.58 25.57
CA VAL A 199 -22.44 -9.81 25.31
C VAL A 199 -21.58 -8.81 26.09
N ARG A 200 -21.99 -7.53 26.12
CA ARG A 200 -21.30 -6.48 26.88
C ARG A 200 -21.33 -6.74 28.38
N ASP A 201 -22.50 -7.10 28.92
CA ASP A 201 -22.66 -7.46 30.32
C ASP A 201 -21.87 -8.73 30.67
N ALA A 202 -21.89 -9.72 29.78
CA ALA A 202 -21.11 -10.95 29.88
C ALA A 202 -19.61 -10.64 29.96
N ALA A 203 -19.09 -9.82 29.04
CA ALA A 203 -17.69 -9.42 29.03
C ALA A 203 -17.32 -8.63 30.29
N ALA A 204 -18.13 -7.66 30.71
CA ALA A 204 -17.87 -6.83 31.89
C ALA A 204 -17.85 -7.63 33.21
N THR A 205 -18.63 -8.71 33.27
CA THR A 205 -18.79 -9.54 34.49
C THR A 205 -18.02 -10.85 34.43
N ALA A 206 -17.40 -11.18 33.29
CA ALA A 206 -16.65 -12.40 33.07
C ALA A 206 -15.54 -12.57 34.11
N ARG A 207 -15.74 -13.52 35.04
CA ARG A 207 -14.72 -13.92 36.00
C ARG A 207 -14.06 -15.19 35.50
N ARG A 208 -12.74 -15.15 35.34
CA ARG A 208 -11.92 -16.36 35.14
C ARG A 208 -12.06 -17.26 36.36
N SER A 209 -12.90 -18.29 36.23
CA SER A 209 -13.14 -19.33 37.24
C SER A 209 -13.74 -18.83 38.56
N THR A 210 -15.04 -18.52 38.61
CA THR A 210 -15.96 -18.90 39.72
C THR A 210 -17.40 -18.60 39.29
N ILE A 211 -18.32 -19.53 39.57
CA ILE A 211 -19.78 -19.46 39.36
C ILE A 211 -20.33 -18.03 39.53
N GLY A 212 -20.56 -17.37 38.39
CA GLY A 212 -21.29 -16.12 38.20
C GLY A 212 -22.23 -16.29 37.01
N ASP A 213 -22.99 -15.26 36.65
CA ASP A 213 -23.99 -15.33 35.58
C ASP A 213 -23.40 -15.67 34.19
N VAL A 214 -22.08 -15.45 34.00
CA VAL A 214 -21.32 -15.81 32.79
C VAL A 214 -19.97 -16.43 33.15
N SER A 215 -19.53 -17.42 32.38
CA SER A 215 -18.25 -18.11 32.53
C SER A 215 -17.47 -18.18 31.22
N VAL A 216 -16.14 -18.02 31.30
CA VAL A 216 -15.23 -18.23 30.17
C VAL A 216 -14.72 -19.66 30.20
N GLN A 217 -14.90 -20.39 29.10
CA GLN A 217 -14.30 -21.70 28.91
C GLN A 217 -13.17 -21.62 27.88
N LEU A 218 -11.93 -21.89 28.31
CA LEU A 218 -10.83 -22.20 27.39
C LEU A 218 -10.88 -23.68 27.02
N TYR A 219 -10.82 -23.99 25.73
CA TYR A 219 -10.86 -25.36 25.23
C TYR A 219 -9.93 -25.54 24.01
N GLY A 220 -9.68 -26.80 23.64
CA GLY A 220 -8.76 -27.14 22.56
C GLY A 220 -7.53 -27.92 23.03
N ASN A 221 -6.87 -28.62 22.10
CA ASN A 221 -5.68 -29.43 22.38
C ASN A 221 -4.68 -29.28 21.22
N GLY A 222 -3.74 -28.35 21.38
CA GLY A 222 -2.78 -27.94 20.34
C GLY A 222 -3.12 -26.55 19.80
N GLU A 223 -4.38 -26.35 19.42
CA GLU A 223 -4.98 -25.06 19.08
C GLU A 223 -6.00 -24.70 20.15
N TRP A 224 -5.90 -23.50 20.71
CA TRP A 224 -6.73 -23.05 21.82
C TRP A 224 -7.84 -22.12 21.34
N HIS A 225 -9.00 -22.24 21.95
CA HIS A 225 -10.17 -21.40 21.72
C HIS A 225 -10.74 -20.97 23.07
N PHE A 226 -11.58 -19.95 23.04
CA PHE A 226 -12.40 -19.59 24.17
C PHE A 226 -13.85 -19.41 23.76
N ARG A 227 -14.75 -19.64 24.71
CA ARG A 227 -16.15 -19.26 24.57
C ARG A 227 -16.73 -18.68 25.84
N LEU A 228 -17.66 -17.75 25.68
CA LEU A 228 -18.47 -17.19 26.75
C LEU A 228 -19.74 -18.03 26.89
N LEU A 229 -19.99 -18.50 28.10
CA LEU A 229 -21.16 -19.32 28.42
C LEU A 229 -22.01 -18.63 29.47
N ASP A 230 -23.32 -18.63 29.28
CA ASP A 230 -24.27 -18.16 30.29
C ASP A 230 -24.37 -19.14 31.50
N ARG A 231 -25.25 -18.82 32.45
CA ARG A 231 -25.52 -19.67 33.62
C ARG A 231 -26.06 -21.07 33.28
N ASP A 232 -26.76 -21.21 32.16
CA ASP A 232 -27.35 -22.45 31.68
C ASP A 232 -26.37 -23.23 30.76
N ARG A 233 -25.17 -22.67 30.53
CA ARG A 233 -24.12 -23.13 29.61
C ARG A 233 -24.51 -23.04 28.14
N ALA A 234 -25.45 -22.17 27.80
CA ALA A 234 -25.65 -21.73 26.43
C ALA A 234 -24.47 -20.84 26.00
N GLU A 235 -24.09 -20.95 24.74
CA GLU A 235 -22.97 -20.21 24.17
C GLU A 235 -23.42 -18.81 23.76
N ILE A 236 -22.71 -17.80 24.25
CA ILE A 236 -22.98 -16.39 23.96
C ILE A 236 -22.05 -15.90 22.84
N ALA A 237 -20.79 -16.35 22.88
CA ALA A 237 -19.75 -15.95 21.95
C ALA A 237 -18.66 -17.01 21.89
N ASP A 238 -18.06 -17.20 20.72
CA ASP A 238 -16.93 -18.11 20.50
C ASP A 238 -15.79 -17.39 19.74
N SER A 239 -14.57 -17.85 19.95
CA SER A 239 -13.40 -17.40 19.20
C SER A 239 -13.30 -18.09 17.84
N THR A 240 -13.35 -17.32 16.76
CA THR A 240 -13.11 -17.81 15.40
C THR A 240 -11.66 -18.21 15.11
N VAL A 241 -10.71 -17.58 15.78
CA VAL A 241 -9.28 -17.87 15.58
C VAL A 241 -8.83 -18.94 16.55
N SER A 242 -8.01 -19.87 16.07
CA SER A 242 -7.22 -20.71 16.95
C SER A 242 -6.04 -19.90 17.49
N TYR A 243 -5.88 -19.95 18.80
CA TYR A 243 -4.74 -19.39 19.49
C TYR A 243 -3.65 -20.44 19.62
N SER A 244 -2.38 -20.03 19.44
CA SER A 244 -1.23 -20.92 19.48
C SER A 244 -1.06 -21.62 20.82
N ASP A 245 -1.48 -20.97 21.90
CA ASP A 245 -1.40 -21.49 23.24
C ASP A 245 -2.49 -20.88 24.15
N ARG A 246 -2.53 -21.39 25.38
CA ARG A 246 -3.50 -20.98 26.38
C ARG A 246 -3.34 -19.52 26.80
N GLU A 247 -2.12 -18.99 26.77
CA GLU A 247 -1.84 -17.60 27.15
C GLU A 247 -2.40 -16.66 26.08
N ALA A 248 -2.15 -16.94 24.80
CA ALA A 248 -2.74 -16.20 23.70
C ALA A 248 -4.29 -16.23 23.71
N ALA A 249 -4.90 -17.39 24.01
CA ALA A 249 -6.36 -17.47 24.18
C ALA A 249 -6.85 -16.66 25.40
N THR A 250 -6.02 -16.55 26.44
CA THR A 250 -6.29 -15.74 27.62
C THR A 250 -6.21 -14.25 27.29
N ASP A 251 -5.24 -13.82 26.48
CA ASP A 251 -5.11 -12.45 26.00
C ASP A 251 -6.30 -12.04 25.12
N GLY A 252 -6.80 -12.93 24.26
CA GLY A 252 -8.03 -12.70 23.49
C GLY A 252 -9.24 -12.45 24.41
N VAL A 253 -9.37 -13.21 25.49
CA VAL A 253 -10.41 -12.97 26.52
C VAL A 253 -10.21 -11.63 27.22
N ASP A 254 -8.98 -11.25 27.55
CA ASP A 254 -8.70 -9.94 28.18
C ASP A 254 -9.02 -8.79 27.23
N ALA A 255 -8.71 -8.91 25.94
CA ALA A 255 -9.04 -7.91 24.92
C ALA A 255 -10.56 -7.72 24.81
N LEU A 256 -11.32 -8.82 24.69
CA LEU A 256 -12.79 -8.77 24.66
C LEU A 256 -13.33 -8.12 25.95
N THR A 257 -12.84 -8.53 27.11
CA THR A 257 -13.27 -8.00 28.42
C THR A 257 -12.98 -6.51 28.57
N ALA A 258 -11.80 -6.07 28.11
CA ALA A 258 -11.35 -4.69 28.24
C ALA A 258 -12.10 -3.72 27.31
N HIS A 259 -12.51 -4.17 26.13
CA HIS A 259 -12.98 -3.29 25.07
C HIS A 259 -14.47 -3.42 24.75
N ALA A 260 -15.08 -4.59 24.95
CA ALA A 260 -16.48 -4.83 24.59
C ALA A 260 -17.49 -3.84 25.22
N PRO A 261 -17.37 -3.45 26.51
CA PRO A 261 -18.37 -2.57 27.14
C PRO A 261 -18.59 -1.23 26.42
N ASP A 262 -17.53 -0.67 25.83
CA ASP A 262 -17.53 0.63 25.17
C ASP A 262 -17.41 0.55 23.64
N ALA A 263 -17.30 -0.66 23.08
CA ALA A 263 -17.09 -0.88 21.65
C ALA A 263 -18.34 -0.51 20.83
N PRO A 264 -18.27 0.46 19.90
CA PRO A 264 -19.42 0.82 19.06
C PRO A 264 -19.85 -0.34 18.15
N ILE A 265 -21.13 -0.33 17.78
CA ILE A 265 -21.72 -1.28 16.83
C ILE A 265 -21.72 -0.62 15.45
N PHE A 266 -21.12 -1.28 14.45
CA PHE A 266 -21.05 -0.82 13.08
C PHE A 266 -21.57 -1.88 12.12
N ALA A 267 -22.30 -1.45 11.09
CA ALA A 267 -22.66 -2.31 9.97
C ALA A 267 -21.81 -1.92 8.76
N ILE A 268 -21.35 -2.92 8.00
CA ILE A 268 -20.93 -2.70 6.62
C ILE A 268 -22.09 -3.20 5.76
N GLU A 269 -22.77 -2.28 5.08
CA GLU A 269 -23.85 -2.64 4.16
C GLU A 269 -23.28 -3.26 2.89
N ASP A 270 -22.34 -2.54 2.25
CA ASP A 270 -21.70 -2.94 1.01
C ASP A 270 -20.17 -3.01 1.19
N ALA A 271 -19.52 -1.86 1.35
CA ALA A 271 -18.10 -1.74 1.65
C ALA A 271 -17.79 -0.48 2.46
N VAL A 272 -16.61 -0.45 3.08
CA VAL A 272 -16.16 0.64 3.95
C VAL A 272 -14.70 0.97 3.67
N ILE A 273 -14.35 2.26 3.69
CA ILE A 273 -12.95 2.68 3.70
C ILE A 273 -12.50 2.69 5.16
N ARG A 274 -11.61 1.78 5.52
CA ARG A 274 -11.05 1.64 6.86
C ARG A 274 -9.74 2.42 6.94
N LEU A 275 -9.61 3.31 7.92
CA LEU A 275 -8.35 4.01 8.23
C LEU A 275 -7.67 3.38 9.45
N ASP A 276 -6.40 3.02 9.31
CA ASP A 276 -5.55 2.57 10.42
C ASP A 276 -4.81 3.77 11.05
N GLY A 277 -4.92 3.90 12.38
CA GLY A 277 -4.29 4.98 13.13
C GLY A 277 -2.78 4.84 13.27
N ASP A 278 -2.24 3.62 13.22
CA ASP A 278 -0.80 3.34 13.36
C ASP A 278 -0.12 3.35 11.98
N GLY A 279 0.01 4.55 11.40
CA GLY A 279 0.70 4.77 10.13
C GLY A 279 -0.13 5.42 9.03
N TRP A 280 -1.43 5.68 9.28
CA TRP A 280 -2.37 6.31 8.34
C TRP A 280 -2.46 5.60 6.98
N SER A 281 -2.49 4.26 6.99
CA SER A 281 -2.88 3.46 5.83
C SER A 281 -4.41 3.35 5.74
N TRP A 282 -4.91 2.95 4.57
CA TRP A 282 -6.33 2.73 4.34
C TRP A 282 -6.56 1.42 3.58
N GLU A 283 -7.69 0.79 3.81
CA GLU A 283 -8.15 -0.38 3.05
C GLU A 283 -9.62 -0.16 2.67
N LEU A 284 -10.00 -0.44 1.42
CA LEU A 284 -11.41 -0.60 1.06
C LEU A 284 -11.80 -2.06 1.30
N VAL A 285 -12.70 -2.28 2.27
CA VAL A 285 -13.06 -3.61 2.73
C VAL A 285 -14.56 -3.83 2.56
N ASP A 286 -14.93 -4.94 1.93
CA ASP A 286 -16.34 -5.31 1.78
C ASP A 286 -16.95 -5.91 3.06
N ARG A 287 -18.25 -6.20 3.04
CA ARG A 287 -18.97 -6.82 4.17
C ARG A 287 -18.41 -8.19 4.59
N ASP A 288 -17.80 -8.92 3.66
CA ASP A 288 -17.23 -10.25 3.86
C ASP A 288 -15.78 -10.17 4.37
N ARG A 289 -15.23 -8.95 4.44
CA ARG A 289 -13.85 -8.59 4.78
C ARG A 289 -12.82 -8.91 3.69
N GLU A 290 -13.24 -8.97 2.43
CA GLU A 290 -12.33 -8.95 1.29
C GLU A 290 -11.78 -7.53 1.09
N VAL A 291 -10.45 -7.40 1.00
CA VAL A 291 -9.80 -6.14 0.64
C VAL A 291 -9.95 -5.97 -0.87
N LEU A 292 -10.47 -4.81 -1.28
CA LEU A 292 -10.69 -4.45 -2.68
C LEU A 292 -9.65 -3.45 -3.20
N ALA A 293 -9.00 -2.71 -2.30
CA ALA A 293 -7.93 -1.75 -2.57
C ALA A 293 -7.20 -1.40 -1.27
N GLU A 294 -5.89 -1.13 -1.34
CA GLU A 294 -5.03 -0.63 -0.24
C GLU A 294 -3.95 0.36 -0.71
#